data_AF-A0A0W8I890-F1
#
_entry.id   AF-A0A0W8I890-F1
#
_cell.length_a   1.000
_cell.length_b   1.000
_cell.length_c   1.000
_cell.angle_alpha   90.00
_cell.angle_beta   90.00
_cell.angle_gamma   90.00
#
_symmetry.space_group_name_H-M   'P 1'
#
loop_
_entity.id
_entity.type
_entity.pdbx_description
1 polymer ?
#
loop_
_entity_poly.entity_id
_entity_poly.type
_entity_poly.pdbx_seq_one_letter_code
_entity_poly.pdbx_strand_id
1 'polypeptide(L)' 'MWWNDLLWGMWNGLTAWVVLIAHVFGAWEQFPFYNTDRAGNWYDLGFLLGAGSPLLGLLGRRG' A
#
# COMPACT_ATOMS: atom_id res chain seq x y z
N MET A 1 -17.71 -2.73 -2.48
CA MET A 1 -17.78 -2.27 -3.90
C MET A 1 -16.35 -2.21 -4.39
N TRP A 2 -16.00 -2.89 -5.48
CA TRP A 2 -14.60 -3.06 -5.89
C TRP A 2 -13.81 -1.74 -6.04
N TRP A 3 -14.44 -0.69 -6.58
CA TRP A 3 -13.83 0.65 -6.69
C TRP A 3 -13.51 1.27 -5.34
N ASN A 4 -14.36 1.04 -4.32
CA ASN A 4 -14.11 1.56 -2.98
C ASN A 4 -12.86 0.92 -2.38
N ASP A 5 -12.74 -0.40 -2.52
CA ASP A 5 -11.59 -1.14 -2.01
C ASP A 5 -10.31 -0.71 -2.75
N LEU A 6 -10.39 -0.52 -4.08
CA LEU A 6 -9.30 0.01 -4.90
C LEU A 6 -8.84 1.40 -4.46
N LEU A 7 -9.76 2.35 -4.30
CA LEU A 7 -9.44 3.72 -3.89
C LEU A 7 -8.88 3.76 -2.46
N TRP A 8 -9.43 2.93 -1.57
CA TRP A 8 -8.88 2.77 -0.22
C TRP A 8 -7.48 2.18 -0.23
N GLY A 9 -7.23 1.17 -1.06
CA GLY A 9 -5.92 0.62 -1.27
C GLY A 9 -4.95 1.70 -1.72
N MET A 10 -5.30 2.44 -2.78
CA MET A 10 -4.46 3.49 -3.34
C MET A 10 -4.15 4.60 -2.33
N TRP A 11 -5.14 5.00 -1.55
CA TRP A 11 -4.94 5.97 -0.48
C TRP A 11 -4.03 5.46 0.64
N ASN A 12 -4.22 4.21 1.10
CA ASN A 12 -3.36 3.58 2.10
C ASN A 12 -1.93 3.41 1.57
N GLY A 13 -1.76 3.02 0.31
CA GLY A 13 -0.46 2.88 -0.32
C GLY A 13 0.29 4.21 -0.41
N LEU A 14 -0.40 5.29 -0.78
CA LEU A 14 0.19 6.63 -0.82
C LEU A 14 0.62 7.12 0.57
N THR A 15 -0.26 6.94 1.56
CA THR A 15 -0.02 7.40 2.93
C THR A 15 0.98 6.51 3.70
N ALA A 16 1.19 5.27 3.27
CA ALA A 16 2.21 4.37 3.83
C ALA A 16 3.62 4.98 3.78
N TRP A 17 3.93 5.83 2.79
CA TRP A 17 5.20 6.56 2.73
C TRP A 17 5.41 7.51 3.90
N VAL A 18 4.36 8.19 4.36
CA VAL A 18 4.44 9.09 5.52
C VAL A 18 4.74 8.28 6.78
N VAL A 19 4.06 7.14 6.93
CA VAL A 19 4.31 6.21 8.03
C VAL A 19 5.74 5.66 7.94
N LEU A 20 6.24 5.34 6.74
CA LEU A 20 7.61 4.86 6.50
C LEU A 20 8.65 5.90 6.92
N ILE A 21 8.45 7.15 6.52
CA ILE A 21 9.33 8.26 6.92
C ILE A 21 9.32 8.40 8.44
N ALA A 22 8.13 8.37 9.08
CA ALA A 22 8.05 8.44 10.54
C ALA A 22 8.81 7.30 11.24
N HIS A 23 8.71 6.08 10.72
CA HIS A 23 9.44 4.92 11.25
C HIS A 23 10.96 5.07 11.11
N VAL A 24 11.45 5.65 10.00
CA VAL A 24 12.88 5.95 9.82
C VAL A 24 13.42 6.87 10.93
N PHE A 25 12.57 7.74 11.49
CA PHE A 25 12.92 8.62 12.61
C PHE A 25 12.56 8.04 14.00
N GLY A 26 12.19 6.76 14.10
CA GLY A 26 11.82 6.11 15.36
C GLY A 26 10.48 6.58 15.93
N ALA A 27 9.62 7.17 15.09
CA ALA A 27 8.26 7.56 15.46
C ALA A 27 7.24 6.56 14.90
N TRP A 28 6.09 6.47 15.57
CA TRP A 28 4.91 5.75 15.05
C TRP A 28 5.08 4.24 14.85
N GLU A 29 5.99 3.59 15.58
CA GLU A 29 6.28 2.15 15.49
C GLU A 29 5.03 1.25 15.68
N GLN A 30 4.01 1.76 16.37
CA GLN A 30 2.74 1.08 16.61
C GLN A 30 1.77 1.10 15.41
N PHE A 31 2.00 1.96 14.41
CA PHE A 31 1.07 2.15 13.31
C PHE A 31 1.47 1.29 12.10
N PRO A 32 0.59 0.38 11.65
CA PRO A 32 0.91 -0.47 10.51
C PRO A 32 0.90 0.31 9.20
N PHE A 33 1.82 -0.01 8.29
CA PHE A 33 1.86 0.55 6.93
C PHE A 33 0.68 0.08 6.06
N TYR A 34 0.08 -1.06 6.41
CA TYR A 34 -0.93 -1.74 5.61
C TYR A 34 -2.10 -2.15 6.51
N ASN A 35 -3.31 -1.82 6.08
CA ASN A 35 -4.53 -2.19 6.79
C ASN A 35 -4.93 -3.65 6.48
N THR A 36 -4.69 -4.55 7.43
CA THR A 36 -5.02 -5.98 7.33
C THR A 36 -6.52 -6.26 7.37
N ASP A 37 -7.31 -5.40 7.99
CA ASP A 37 -8.76 -5.60 8.10
C ASP A 37 -9.47 -5.42 6.74
N ARG A 38 -8.79 -4.75 5.80
CA ARG A 38 -9.26 -4.54 4.43
C ARG A 38 -8.50 -5.37 3.40
N ALA A 39 -7.66 -6.30 3.85
CA ALA A 39 -6.82 -7.10 2.98
C ALA A 39 -7.63 -7.94 2.00
N GLY A 40 -7.20 -7.97 0.74
CA GLY A 40 -7.76 -8.81 -0.31
C GLY A 40 -8.32 -8.08 -1.54
N ASN A 41 -8.43 -8.84 -2.63
CA ASN A 41 -9.08 -8.47 -3.90
C ASN A 41 -8.57 -7.14 -4.48
N TRP A 42 -9.41 -6.10 -4.51
CA TRP A 42 -9.10 -4.80 -5.14
C TRP A 42 -8.31 -3.85 -4.24
N TYR A 43 -8.35 -4.06 -2.93
CA TYR A 43 -7.58 -3.25 -1.97
C TYR A 43 -6.08 -3.46 -2.15
N ASP A 44 -5.65 -4.71 -2.35
CA ASP A 44 -4.23 -5.05 -2.56
C ASP A 44 -3.68 -4.41 -3.83
N LEU A 45 -4.46 -4.48 -4.91
CA LEU A 45 -4.10 -3.85 -6.19
C LEU A 45 -4.02 -2.32 -6.04
N GLY A 46 -4.99 -1.71 -5.36
CA GLY A 46 -4.98 -0.29 -5.05
C GLY A 46 -3.75 0.09 -4.24
N PHE A 47 -3.44 -0.67 -3.19
CA PHE A 47 -2.29 -0.43 -2.32
C PHE A 47 -0.98 -0.47 -3.09
N LEU A 48 -0.79 -1.45 -3.98
CA LEU A 48 0.39 -1.52 -4.83
C LEU A 48 0.51 -0.32 -5.78
N LEU A 49 -0.60 0.15 -6.35
CA LEU A 49 -0.62 1.34 -7.20
C LEU A 49 -0.28 2.61 -6.41
N GLY A 50 -0.90 2.80 -5.24
CA GLY A 50 -0.69 3.96 -4.37
C GLY A 50 0.71 4.00 -3.75
N ALA A 51 1.23 2.84 -3.35
CA ALA A 51 2.59 2.70 -2.84
C ALA A 51 3.64 2.89 -3.93
N GLY A 52 3.25 3.05 -5.21
CA GLY A 52 4.19 3.23 -6.32
C GLY A 52 5.06 1.99 -6.56
N SER A 53 4.49 0.80 -6.32
CA SER A 53 5.18 -0.49 -6.23
C SER A 53 6.35 -0.68 -7.21
N PRO A 54 7.57 -0.91 -6.70
CA PRO A 54 8.69 -1.46 -7.47
C PRO A 54 8.40 -2.86 -8.04
N LEU A 55 7.41 -3.59 -7.49
CA LEU A 55 7.03 -4.94 -7.93
C LEU A 55 6.21 -4.95 -9.23
N LEU A 56 5.54 -3.85 -9.61
CA LEU A 56 4.94 -3.75 -10.95
C LEU A 56 6.02 -3.77 -12.06
N GLY A 57 7.23 -3.28 -11.76
CA GLY A 57 8.41 -3.45 -12.62
C GLY A 57 9.04 -4.85 -12.57
N LEU A 58 8.86 -5.61 -11.49
CA LEU A 58 9.39 -6.97 -11.33
C LEU A 58 8.43 -8.06 -11.86
N LEU A 59 7.12 -7.85 -11.77
CA LEU A 59 6.10 -8.74 -12.33
C LEU A 59 5.96 -8.60 -13.85
N GLY A 60 6.33 -7.45 -14.44
CA GLY A 60 6.50 -7.30 -15.88
C GLY A 60 7.79 -7.91 -16.45
N ARG A 61 8.68 -8.45 -15.60
CA ARG A 61 9.98 -9.02 -15.99
C ARG A 61 9.99 -10.56 -15.98
N ARG A 62 8.82 -11.18 -16.08
CA ARG A 62 8.69 -12.60 -16.42
C ARG A 62 7.74 -12.77 -17.60
N GLY A 63 8.36 -12.98 -18.77
CA GLY A 63 7.92 -13.83 -19.88
C GLY A 63 6.53 -13.59 -20.44
#